data_AF-F2NVA1-F1
#
_entry.id   AF-F2NVA1-F1
#
_cell.length_a   1.000
_cell.length_b   1.000
_cell.length_c   1.000
_cell.angle_alpha   90.00
_cell.angle_beta   90.00
_cell.angle_gamma   90.00
#
_symmetry.space_group_name_H-M   'P 1'
#
loop_
_entity.id
_entity.type
_entity.pdbx_description
1 polymer ?
#
loop_
_entity_poly.entity_id
_entity_poly.type
_entity_poly.pdbx_seq_one_letter_code
_entity_poly.pdbx_strand_id
1 'polypeptide(L)'
;MNLWILTEERPKKEVLKMIFEYFAKDQNCGFFGDSIRIIPLLYKDKTFSFTYEVIGFKCAKVDRIYIKTVSGSSSFTDFLVFYQDNLPTVKDTPLYAIEETKTDDKESRNTGVYQRCSKFVFIQNYYPKTKLVMLYALQVGQKEKPTETYIFGTRLLLTLGVEILGKKLDPNIFKPFTSIEELRIAKANMRPAPAGNIPIAINIADEDWIQVSGRLFKSGGLSHDPNIGALSIISAVIRKLGFKGKIEIIMHGLEQRHVGKTNKFVQIANVLGIELEGLTLPKATLPEDYWHYETKGEKLGTIFIHLVVENFTESYSIFENHAGCEKGYFVTKDGQHLALEKYADRDAYKAGDKNQIIYIPDLVLLDISETEVITIEGKKYEFKQNGIDELNNYDTFDERYLKVYYPEFKIVRTVVLYGSKNEQIAEIEVGFLLNENGKLVLGIKAPKLFKRAISNLLDYWN
;
A
#
# COMPACT_ATOMS: atom_id res chain seq x y z
N MET A 1 13.99 -19.98 -14.67
CA MET A 1 12.92 -18.97 -14.55
C MET A 1 13.19 -18.10 -13.37
N ASN A 2 13.00 -16.80 -13.55
CA ASN A 2 13.15 -15.80 -12.51
C ASN A 2 11.79 -15.53 -11.84
N LEU A 3 11.83 -15.05 -10.60
CA LEU A 3 10.69 -14.39 -9.98
C LEU A 3 10.86 -12.88 -10.07
N TRP A 4 9.86 -12.22 -10.62
CA TRP A 4 9.79 -10.76 -10.64
C TRP A 4 8.68 -10.30 -9.71
N ILE A 5 9.05 -9.48 -8.72
CA ILE A 5 8.14 -8.82 -7.80
C ILE A 5 8.04 -7.37 -8.23
N LEU A 6 6.88 -7.00 -8.78
CA LEU A 6 6.56 -5.60 -9.05
C LEU A 6 5.76 -5.07 -7.87
N THR A 7 6.15 -3.93 -7.30
CA THR A 7 5.46 -3.39 -6.13
C THR A 7 5.33 -1.87 -6.15
N GLU A 8 4.21 -1.36 -5.64
CA GLU A 8 4.03 0.07 -5.39
C GLU A 8 4.61 0.50 -4.03
N GLU A 9 4.80 -0.48 -3.15
CA GLU A 9 5.25 -0.37 -1.76
C GLU A 9 6.77 -0.52 -1.63
N ARG A 10 7.30 -0.20 -0.44
CA ARG A 10 8.65 -0.65 -0.08
C ARG A 10 8.64 -2.18 0.13
N PRO A 11 9.56 -2.94 -0.50
CA PRO A 11 9.66 -4.37 -0.25
C PRO A 11 10.15 -4.64 1.18
N LYS A 12 9.29 -5.21 2.02
CA LYS A 12 9.60 -5.64 3.39
C LYS A 12 10.05 -7.10 3.40
N LYS A 13 11.08 -7.45 4.18
CA LYS A 13 11.67 -8.80 4.18
C LYS A 13 10.64 -9.87 4.59
N GLU A 14 9.80 -9.54 5.57
CA GLU A 14 8.79 -10.40 6.15
C GLU A 14 7.67 -10.70 5.14
N VAL A 15 7.23 -9.67 4.41
CA VAL A 15 6.23 -9.79 3.35
C VAL A 15 6.76 -10.64 2.21
N LEU A 16 8.00 -10.38 1.76
CA LEU A 16 8.63 -11.18 0.72
C LEU A 16 8.76 -12.65 1.12
N LYS A 17 9.14 -12.95 2.37
CA LYS A 17 9.17 -14.32 2.89
C LYS A 17 7.80 -14.99 2.78
N MET A 18 6.73 -14.32 3.19
CA MET A 18 5.37 -14.83 3.05
C MET A 18 4.99 -15.09 1.58
N ILE A 19 5.37 -14.20 0.66
CA ILE A 19 5.16 -14.37 -0.78
C ILE A 19 5.93 -15.58 -1.30
N PHE A 20 7.19 -15.77 -0.89
CA PHE A 20 8.01 -16.88 -1.36
C PHE A 20 7.58 -18.23 -0.78
N GLU A 21 7.16 -18.27 0.49
CA GLU A 21 6.52 -19.43 1.11
C GLU A 21 5.24 -19.81 0.37
N TYR A 22 4.42 -18.82 0.06
CA TYR A 22 3.20 -19.01 -0.73
C TYR A 22 3.51 -19.56 -2.12
N PHE A 23 4.48 -18.96 -2.82
CA PHE A 23 4.96 -19.43 -4.12
C PHE A 23 5.44 -20.88 -4.05
N ALA A 24 6.29 -21.20 -3.07
CA ALA A 24 6.88 -22.53 -2.93
C ALA A 24 5.81 -23.61 -2.69
N LYS A 25 4.83 -23.30 -1.84
CA LYS A 25 3.66 -24.16 -1.60
C LYS A 25 2.83 -24.35 -2.86
N ASP A 26 2.47 -23.27 -3.53
CA ASP A 26 1.62 -23.29 -4.72
C ASP A 26 2.29 -23.99 -5.91
N GLN A 27 3.60 -23.81 -6.06
CA GLN A 27 4.39 -24.45 -7.11
C GLN A 27 4.96 -25.82 -6.69
N ASN A 28 4.56 -26.33 -5.52
CA ASN A 28 4.99 -27.61 -4.97
C ASN A 28 6.51 -27.82 -5.05
N CYS A 29 7.27 -26.87 -4.51
CA CYS A 29 8.72 -26.95 -4.43
C CYS A 29 9.22 -26.63 -3.01
N GLY A 30 10.34 -27.26 -2.64
CA GLY A 30 11.07 -26.89 -1.42
C GLY A 30 11.84 -25.59 -1.60
N PHE A 31 12.12 -24.92 -0.49
CA PHE A 31 12.96 -23.72 -0.47
C PHE A 31 13.79 -23.65 0.83
N PHE A 32 14.87 -22.85 0.79
CA PHE A 32 15.63 -22.40 1.95
C PHE A 32 15.64 -20.87 1.94
N GLY A 33 15.39 -20.19 3.07
CA GLY A 33 15.10 -18.75 3.00
C GLY A 33 15.07 -17.96 4.30
N ASP A 34 15.77 -18.41 5.35
CA ASP A 34 15.58 -17.83 6.70
C ASP A 34 16.10 -16.40 6.84
N SER A 35 17.11 -16.02 6.05
CA SER A 35 17.72 -14.70 6.05
C SER A 35 17.89 -14.18 4.63
N ILE A 36 17.00 -13.28 4.22
CA ILE A 36 17.06 -12.64 2.90
C ILE A 36 17.67 -11.23 3.00
N ARG A 37 18.34 -10.82 1.92
CA ARG A 37 18.82 -9.45 1.72
C ARG A 37 18.29 -8.91 0.40
N ILE A 38 17.98 -7.62 0.37
CA ILE A 38 17.51 -6.91 -0.82
C ILE A 38 18.66 -6.02 -1.29
N ILE A 39 19.23 -6.36 -2.44
CA ILE A 39 20.47 -5.77 -2.94
C ILE A 39 20.15 -4.89 -4.14
N PRO A 40 20.43 -3.58 -4.12
CA PRO A 40 20.35 -2.76 -5.32
C PRO A 40 21.35 -3.24 -6.37
N LEU A 41 20.88 -3.50 -7.58
CA LEU A 41 21.75 -3.85 -8.71
C LEU A 41 22.37 -2.60 -9.31
N LEU A 42 23.70 -2.57 -9.38
CA LEU A 42 24.45 -1.49 -10.00
C LEU A 42 24.96 -1.90 -11.39
N TYR A 43 24.97 -0.96 -12.32
CA TYR A 43 25.70 -1.08 -13.58
C TYR A 43 27.21 -0.96 -13.36
N LYS A 44 28.01 -1.24 -14.39
CA LYS A 44 29.48 -1.18 -14.33
C LYS A 44 30.01 0.19 -13.93
N ASP A 45 29.31 1.26 -14.29
CA ASP A 45 29.61 2.64 -13.93
C ASP A 45 29.13 3.03 -12.51
N LYS A 46 28.69 2.04 -11.72
CA LYS A 46 28.18 2.18 -10.35
C LYS A 46 26.87 2.96 -10.24
N THR A 47 26.15 3.15 -11.34
CA THR A 47 24.78 3.70 -11.29
C THR A 47 23.76 2.61 -10.95
N PHE A 48 22.74 2.98 -10.17
CA PHE A 48 21.65 2.09 -9.80
C PHE A 48 20.73 1.80 -10.98
N SER A 49 20.48 0.51 -11.24
CA SER A 49 19.66 0.05 -12.37
C SER A 49 18.14 0.15 -12.15
N PHE A 50 17.70 0.74 -11.03
CA PHE A 50 16.29 0.73 -10.60
C PHE A 50 15.71 -0.68 -10.46
N THR A 51 16.58 -1.64 -10.11
CA THR A 51 16.24 -3.04 -9.91
C THR A 51 16.95 -3.55 -8.67
N TYR A 52 16.24 -4.26 -7.81
CA TYR A 52 16.84 -4.95 -6.68
C TYR A 52 16.87 -6.46 -6.96
N GLU A 53 17.88 -7.15 -6.46
CA GLU A 53 17.94 -8.61 -6.42
C GLU A 53 17.76 -9.07 -4.97
N VAL A 54 16.93 -10.10 -4.77
CA VAL A 54 16.79 -10.74 -3.47
C VAL A 54 17.71 -11.95 -3.42
N ILE A 55 18.61 -11.95 -2.44
CA ILE A 55 19.50 -13.07 -2.16
C ILE A 55 19.15 -13.70 -0.81
N GLY A 56 19.65 -14.92 -0.57
CA GLY A 56 19.37 -15.67 0.66
C GLY A 56 18.10 -16.51 0.61
N PHE A 57 17.37 -16.48 -0.52
CA PHE A 57 16.32 -17.45 -0.85
C PHE A 57 16.82 -18.40 -1.94
N LYS A 58 16.65 -19.71 -1.75
CA LYS A 58 17.05 -20.74 -2.71
C LYS A 58 15.89 -21.70 -2.94
N CYS A 59 15.48 -21.84 -4.20
CA CYS A 59 14.49 -22.81 -4.65
C CYS A 59 14.95 -23.40 -5.99
N ALA A 60 14.89 -24.72 -6.16
CA ALA A 60 15.39 -25.37 -7.38
C ALA A 60 14.68 -24.91 -8.68
N LYS A 61 13.49 -24.33 -8.56
CA LYS A 61 12.70 -23.80 -9.69
C LYS A 61 13.02 -22.34 -10.01
N VAL A 62 13.61 -21.61 -9.07
CA VAL A 62 13.84 -20.16 -9.18
C VAL A 62 15.33 -19.91 -9.33
N ASP A 63 15.71 -19.30 -10.44
CA ASP A 63 17.11 -18.89 -10.67
C ASP A 63 17.42 -17.63 -9.86
N ARG A 64 16.74 -16.53 -10.18
CA ARG A 64 16.90 -15.25 -9.48
C ARG A 64 15.57 -14.62 -9.11
N ILE A 65 15.62 -13.74 -8.12
CA ILE A 65 14.46 -12.96 -7.66
C ILE A 65 14.78 -11.48 -7.82
N TYR A 66 13.96 -10.78 -8.58
CA TYR A 66 14.10 -9.37 -8.86
C TYR A 66 12.92 -8.58 -8.32
N ILE A 67 13.18 -7.35 -7.87
CA ILE A 67 12.14 -6.39 -7.46
C ILE A 67 12.28 -5.12 -8.28
N LYS A 68 11.15 -4.61 -8.77
CA LYS A 68 11.08 -3.27 -9.38
C LYS A 68 9.88 -2.50 -8.85
N THR A 69 10.08 -1.21 -8.63
CA THR A 69 9.01 -0.30 -8.23
C THR A 69 8.13 0.02 -9.44
N VAL A 70 6.82 -0.08 -9.25
CA VAL A 70 5.81 0.27 -10.23
C VAL A 70 4.80 1.24 -9.61
N SER A 71 3.96 1.81 -10.46
CA SER A 71 2.81 2.60 -10.03
C SER A 71 1.58 2.21 -10.81
N GLY A 72 0.45 2.18 -10.11
CA GLY A 72 -0.86 1.92 -10.68
C GLY A 72 -1.36 3.07 -11.55
N SER A 73 -2.12 2.73 -12.60
CA SER A 73 -2.88 3.74 -13.36
C SER A 73 -4.18 4.17 -12.66
N SER A 74 -4.63 3.41 -11.66
CA SER A 74 -5.84 3.66 -10.85
C SER A 74 -5.81 2.76 -9.59
N SER A 75 -6.77 1.86 -9.39
CA SER A 75 -6.84 0.96 -8.23
C SER A 75 -5.88 -0.24 -8.37
N PHE A 76 -4.65 -0.10 -7.88
CA PHE A 76 -3.58 -1.10 -7.99
C PHE A 76 -3.40 -1.96 -6.72
N THR A 77 -3.12 -3.26 -6.87
CA THR A 77 -2.75 -4.17 -5.77
C THR A 77 -1.27 -4.02 -5.44
N ASP A 78 -0.91 -4.04 -4.16
CA ASP A 78 0.44 -3.66 -3.71
C ASP A 78 1.60 -4.46 -4.34
N PHE A 79 1.37 -5.72 -4.74
CA PHE A 79 2.35 -6.53 -5.47
C PHE A 79 1.74 -7.28 -6.67
N LEU A 80 2.54 -7.40 -7.73
CA LEU A 80 2.37 -8.39 -8.80
C LEU A 80 3.59 -9.31 -8.83
N VAL A 81 3.35 -10.62 -8.91
CA VAL A 81 4.41 -11.64 -8.96
C VAL A 81 4.38 -12.33 -10.31
N PHE A 82 5.49 -12.31 -11.04
CA PHE A 82 5.65 -13.02 -12.31
C PHE A 82 6.71 -14.11 -12.17
N TYR A 83 6.50 -15.22 -12.86
CA TYR A 83 7.43 -16.34 -12.90
C TYR A 83 7.82 -16.61 -14.37
N GLN A 84 8.88 -15.93 -14.81
CA GLN A 84 9.33 -15.88 -16.21
C GLN A 84 10.80 -15.45 -16.27
N ASP A 85 11.50 -15.72 -17.37
CA ASP A 85 12.91 -15.34 -17.51
C ASP A 85 13.08 -13.83 -17.75
N ASN A 86 12.29 -13.25 -18.65
CA ASN A 86 12.41 -11.86 -19.08
C ASN A 86 11.70 -10.88 -18.15
N LEU A 87 12.17 -9.63 -18.16
CA LEU A 87 11.53 -8.50 -17.48
C LEU A 87 10.03 -8.42 -17.87
N PRO A 88 9.09 -8.34 -16.91
CA PRO A 88 7.66 -8.29 -17.21
C PRO A 88 7.27 -7.05 -18.02
N THR A 89 6.28 -7.22 -18.88
CA THR A 89 5.58 -6.15 -19.58
C THR A 89 4.11 -6.14 -19.16
N VAL A 90 3.40 -5.04 -19.44
CA VAL A 90 1.97 -4.92 -19.15
C VAL A 90 1.10 -6.00 -19.81
N LYS A 91 1.61 -6.66 -20.87
CA LYS A 91 0.95 -7.75 -21.59
C LYS A 91 1.13 -9.12 -20.93
N ASP A 92 2.13 -9.26 -20.07
CA ASP A 92 2.39 -10.51 -19.36
C ASP A 92 1.33 -10.72 -18.27
N THR A 93 0.98 -11.97 -18.00
CA THR A 93 0.00 -12.31 -16.97
C THR A 93 0.74 -12.62 -15.66
N PRO A 94 0.53 -11.86 -14.58
CA PRO A 94 1.12 -12.17 -13.29
C PRO A 94 0.57 -13.49 -12.76
N LEU A 95 1.44 -14.25 -12.11
CA LEU A 95 1.07 -15.46 -11.38
C LEU A 95 0.20 -15.10 -10.18
N TYR A 96 0.60 -14.08 -9.41
CA TYR A 96 -0.14 -13.57 -8.25
C TYR A 96 -0.33 -12.06 -8.33
N ALA A 97 -1.49 -11.60 -7.86
CA ALA A 97 -1.72 -10.21 -7.49
C ALA A 97 -2.09 -10.14 -6.02
N ILE A 98 -1.32 -9.38 -5.25
CA ILE A 98 -1.32 -9.42 -3.81
C ILE A 98 -1.58 -8.02 -3.27
N GLU A 99 -2.58 -7.91 -2.41
CA GLU A 99 -2.83 -6.73 -1.60
C GLU A 99 -2.31 -6.99 -0.18
N GLU A 100 -1.41 -6.15 0.31
CA GLU A 100 -0.84 -6.26 1.66
C GLU A 100 -1.61 -5.36 2.64
N THR A 101 -1.89 -5.86 3.83
CA THR A 101 -2.33 -5.03 4.94
C THR A 101 -1.62 -5.41 6.22
N LYS A 102 -1.16 -4.42 6.97
CA LYS A 102 -0.74 -4.61 8.37
C LYS A 102 -1.89 -4.46 9.38
N THR A 103 -3.00 -3.89 8.94
CA THR A 103 -4.12 -3.50 9.80
C THR A 103 -5.01 -4.69 10.13
N ASP A 104 -5.33 -4.86 11.42
CA ASP A 104 -6.38 -5.77 11.89
C ASP A 104 -7.70 -5.03 12.19
N ASP A 105 -8.81 -5.77 12.32
CA ASP A 105 -10.15 -5.23 12.61
C ASP A 105 -10.28 -4.55 14.00
N LYS A 106 -9.20 -4.59 14.81
CA LYS A 106 -9.02 -3.83 16.05
C LYS A 106 -8.88 -2.33 15.79
N GLU A 107 -8.14 -1.94 14.76
CA GLU A 107 -7.76 -0.54 14.52
C GLU A 107 -8.76 0.18 13.61
N SER A 108 -9.30 -0.49 12.59
CA SER A 108 -10.38 0.07 11.78
C SER A 108 -11.24 -1.00 11.11
N ARG A 109 -12.46 -1.16 11.63
CA ARG A 109 -13.43 -2.19 11.20
C ARG A 109 -13.75 -2.14 9.69
N ASN A 110 -13.91 -0.95 9.12
CA ASN A 110 -14.30 -0.78 7.72
C ASN A 110 -13.10 -0.59 6.78
N THR A 111 -12.00 0.01 7.26
CA THR A 111 -10.80 0.24 6.46
C THR A 111 -10.00 -1.05 6.26
N GLY A 112 -9.97 -1.93 7.26
CA GLY A 112 -9.15 -3.15 7.20
C GLY A 112 -9.54 -4.15 6.10
N VAL A 113 -10.79 -4.11 5.61
CA VAL A 113 -11.26 -5.00 4.54
C VAL A 113 -11.81 -4.22 3.36
N TYR A 114 -12.90 -3.45 3.55
CA TYR A 114 -13.64 -2.92 2.41
C TYR A 114 -12.86 -1.94 1.54
N GLN A 115 -12.02 -1.07 2.13
CA GLN A 115 -11.26 -0.06 1.39
C GLN A 115 -10.35 -0.68 0.32
N ARG A 116 -9.94 -1.94 0.50
CA ARG A 116 -9.03 -2.66 -0.38
C ARG A 116 -9.75 -3.50 -1.44
N CYS A 117 -11.01 -3.85 -1.19
CA CYS A 117 -11.77 -4.76 -2.04
C CYS A 117 -11.92 -4.30 -3.51
N SER A 118 -11.94 -2.98 -3.78
CA SER A 118 -12.02 -2.47 -5.16
C SER A 118 -10.83 -2.88 -6.01
N LYS A 119 -9.65 -3.07 -5.42
CA LYS A 119 -8.42 -3.45 -6.16
C LYS A 119 -8.58 -4.83 -6.82
N PHE A 120 -9.17 -5.79 -6.12
CA PHE A 120 -9.46 -7.12 -6.66
C PHE A 120 -10.52 -7.11 -7.77
N VAL A 121 -11.54 -6.27 -7.63
CA VAL A 121 -12.54 -6.07 -8.69
C VAL A 121 -11.92 -5.43 -9.92
N PHE A 122 -11.01 -4.47 -9.70
CA PHE A 122 -10.38 -3.72 -10.78
C PHE A 122 -9.42 -4.60 -11.60
N ILE A 123 -8.52 -5.32 -10.94
CA ILE A 123 -7.47 -6.11 -11.61
C ILE A 123 -8.02 -7.28 -12.45
N GLN A 124 -9.17 -7.86 -12.08
CA GLN A 124 -9.78 -8.96 -12.84
C GLN A 124 -10.11 -8.60 -14.29
N ASN A 125 -10.26 -7.30 -14.59
CA ASN A 125 -10.50 -6.81 -15.94
C ASN A 125 -9.25 -6.77 -16.82
N TYR A 126 -8.06 -6.82 -16.22
CA TYR A 126 -6.78 -6.85 -16.91
C TYR A 126 -6.20 -8.26 -16.93
N TYR A 127 -6.26 -8.95 -15.78
CA TYR A 127 -5.64 -10.26 -15.60
C TYR A 127 -6.63 -11.26 -14.99
N PRO A 128 -7.62 -11.75 -15.76
CA PRO A 128 -8.69 -12.62 -15.25
C PRO A 128 -8.21 -14.01 -14.80
N LYS A 129 -7.00 -14.41 -15.19
CA LYS A 129 -6.39 -15.71 -14.83
C LYS A 129 -5.43 -15.63 -13.64
N THR A 130 -5.13 -14.42 -13.16
CA THR A 130 -4.20 -14.21 -12.06
C THR A 130 -4.82 -14.63 -10.74
N LYS A 131 -4.03 -15.30 -9.90
CA LYS A 131 -4.45 -15.65 -8.55
C LYS A 131 -4.46 -14.40 -7.67
N LEU A 132 -5.57 -14.18 -6.96
CA LEU A 132 -5.74 -13.01 -6.11
C LEU A 132 -5.46 -13.38 -4.66
N VAL A 133 -4.66 -12.57 -3.98
CA VAL A 133 -4.27 -12.81 -2.58
C VAL A 133 -4.45 -11.55 -1.76
N MET A 134 -5.10 -11.67 -0.62
CA MET A 134 -5.12 -10.67 0.45
C MET A 134 -4.15 -11.13 1.55
N LEU A 135 -3.03 -10.43 1.70
CA LEU A 135 -1.95 -10.77 2.61
C LEU A 135 -2.01 -9.90 3.87
N TYR A 136 -2.11 -10.53 5.03
CA TYR A 136 -2.10 -9.85 6.32
C TYR A 136 -0.72 -9.96 6.99
N ALA A 137 0.10 -8.91 6.88
CA ALA A 137 1.42 -8.78 7.50
C ALA A 137 1.30 -8.08 8.87
N LEU A 138 0.64 -8.75 9.83
CA LEU A 138 0.28 -8.11 11.10
C LEU A 138 1.49 -7.88 11.99
N GLN A 139 1.62 -6.64 12.47
CA GLN A 139 2.67 -6.22 13.41
C GLN A 139 2.13 -6.04 14.84
N VAL A 140 0.82 -6.21 15.03
CA VAL A 140 0.12 -6.12 16.31
C VAL A 140 -0.78 -7.33 16.50
N GLY A 141 -1.06 -7.67 17.76
CA GLY A 141 -1.87 -8.85 18.11
C GLY A 141 -3.26 -8.84 17.47
N GLN A 142 -3.67 -10.00 16.95
CA GLN A 142 -4.99 -10.22 16.36
C GLN A 142 -6.09 -10.13 17.42
N LYS A 143 -7.28 -9.66 17.04
CA LYS A 143 -8.47 -9.94 17.84
C LYS A 143 -8.78 -11.44 17.85
N GLU A 144 -9.07 -11.97 19.03
CA GLU A 144 -9.52 -13.35 19.20
C GLU A 144 -10.87 -13.61 18.52
N LYS A 145 -11.77 -12.62 18.51
CA LYS A 145 -13.11 -12.72 17.90
C LYS A 145 -13.24 -11.73 16.73
N PRO A 146 -13.40 -12.21 15.49
CA PRO A 146 -13.56 -11.35 14.33
C PRO A 146 -14.88 -10.59 14.39
N THR A 147 -14.86 -9.35 13.93
CA THR A 147 -16.08 -8.53 13.79
C THR A 147 -16.97 -9.00 12.64
N GLU A 148 -18.28 -8.75 12.72
CA GLU A 148 -19.24 -9.08 11.65
C GLU A 148 -18.84 -8.45 10.30
N THR A 149 -18.32 -7.22 10.32
CA THR A 149 -17.80 -6.54 9.13
C THR A 149 -16.65 -7.31 8.50
N TYR A 150 -15.71 -7.77 9.32
CA TYR A 150 -14.58 -8.56 8.85
C TYR A 150 -15.02 -9.90 8.26
N ILE A 151 -15.95 -10.59 8.94
CA ILE A 151 -16.54 -11.84 8.44
C ILE A 151 -17.19 -11.62 7.07
N PHE A 152 -18.11 -10.65 6.97
CA PHE A 152 -18.83 -10.37 5.74
C PHE A 152 -17.88 -9.98 4.59
N GLY A 153 -16.96 -9.05 4.85
CA GLY A 153 -15.97 -8.62 3.86
C GLY A 153 -15.03 -9.74 3.41
N THR A 154 -14.59 -10.61 4.32
CA THR A 154 -13.74 -11.76 3.97
C THR A 154 -14.51 -12.78 3.16
N ARG A 155 -15.78 -13.05 3.49
CA ARG A 155 -16.62 -13.95 2.69
C ARG A 155 -16.87 -13.42 1.27
N LEU A 156 -17.02 -12.10 1.10
CA LEU A 156 -17.08 -11.47 -0.21
C LEU A 156 -15.79 -11.71 -1.02
N LEU A 157 -14.61 -11.53 -0.40
CA LEU A 157 -13.31 -11.81 -1.01
C LEU A 157 -13.19 -13.28 -1.44
N LEU A 158 -13.52 -14.21 -0.55
CA LEU A 158 -13.53 -15.65 -0.84
C LEU A 158 -14.48 -16.01 -1.98
N THR A 159 -15.63 -15.33 -2.09
CA THR A 159 -16.60 -15.55 -3.18
C THR A 159 -16.06 -15.10 -4.53
N LEU A 160 -15.19 -14.07 -4.56
CA LEU A 160 -14.46 -13.67 -5.76
C LEU A 160 -13.22 -14.54 -6.05
N GLY A 161 -12.92 -15.53 -5.21
CA GLY A 161 -11.75 -16.40 -5.35
C GLY A 161 -10.45 -15.78 -4.84
N VAL A 162 -10.53 -14.78 -3.96
CA VAL A 162 -9.35 -14.20 -3.30
C VAL A 162 -8.92 -15.13 -2.16
N GLU A 163 -7.66 -15.55 -2.17
CA GLU A 163 -7.06 -16.31 -1.08
C GLU A 163 -6.60 -15.38 0.06
N ILE A 164 -6.67 -15.86 1.30
CA ILE A 164 -6.29 -15.09 2.49
C ILE A 164 -5.01 -15.68 3.08
N LEU A 165 -3.96 -14.86 3.19
CA LEU A 165 -2.65 -15.24 3.73
C LEU A 165 -2.34 -14.43 5.02
N GLY A 166 -1.58 -15.01 5.94
CA GLY A 166 -1.17 -14.33 7.19
C GLY A 166 -2.20 -14.37 8.32
N LYS A 167 -3.34 -15.02 8.11
CA LYS A 167 -4.38 -15.24 9.12
C LYS A 167 -4.91 -16.67 9.08
N LYS A 168 -5.25 -17.21 10.25
CA LYS A 168 -6.02 -18.45 10.36
C LYS A 168 -7.50 -18.11 10.25
N LEU A 169 -8.20 -18.76 9.33
CA LEU A 169 -9.63 -18.62 9.15
C LEU A 169 -10.33 -19.90 9.60
N ASP A 170 -11.37 -19.77 10.42
CA ASP A 170 -12.28 -20.89 10.70
C ASP A 170 -13.09 -21.20 9.42
N PRO A 171 -12.92 -22.38 8.80
CA PRO A 171 -13.59 -22.73 7.56
C PRO A 171 -15.12 -22.81 7.70
N ASN A 172 -15.66 -22.94 8.91
CA ASN A 172 -17.11 -22.93 9.14
C ASN A 172 -17.71 -21.53 9.06
N ILE A 173 -16.93 -20.51 9.40
CA ILE A 173 -17.34 -19.09 9.40
C ILE A 173 -16.97 -18.45 8.06
N PHE A 174 -15.73 -18.65 7.62
CA PHE A 174 -15.15 -18.00 6.45
C PHE A 174 -15.28 -18.91 5.23
N LYS A 175 -16.49 -18.95 4.66
CA LYS A 175 -16.80 -19.65 3.42
C LYS A 175 -17.41 -18.72 2.38
N PRO A 176 -17.19 -18.97 1.07
CA PRO A 176 -17.86 -18.25 0.00
C PRO A 176 -19.38 -18.20 0.18
N PHE A 177 -19.99 -17.13 -0.30
CA PHE A 177 -21.43 -17.11 -0.53
C PHE A 177 -21.77 -18.00 -1.72
N THR A 178 -22.90 -18.68 -1.63
CA THR A 178 -23.39 -19.62 -2.65
C THR A 178 -24.65 -19.11 -3.35
N SER A 179 -25.32 -18.12 -2.78
CA SER A 179 -26.51 -17.48 -3.37
C SER A 179 -26.65 -16.01 -2.98
N ILE A 180 -27.42 -15.25 -3.77
CA ILE A 180 -27.74 -13.84 -3.50
C ILE A 180 -28.51 -13.72 -2.18
N GLU A 181 -29.40 -14.68 -1.89
CA GLU A 181 -30.19 -14.68 -0.67
C GLU A 181 -29.31 -14.90 0.57
N GLU A 182 -28.31 -15.78 0.49
CA GLU A 182 -27.35 -15.97 1.57
C GLU A 182 -26.55 -14.67 1.84
N LEU A 183 -26.09 -14.01 0.78
CA LEU A 183 -25.41 -12.71 0.86
C LEU A 183 -26.31 -11.65 1.53
N ARG A 184 -27.57 -11.57 1.11
CA ARG A 184 -28.56 -10.62 1.61
C ARG A 184 -28.84 -10.82 3.10
N ILE A 185 -29.17 -12.05 3.49
CA ILE A 185 -29.45 -12.42 4.89
C ILE A 185 -28.23 -12.14 5.77
N ALA A 186 -27.03 -12.53 5.32
CA ALA A 186 -25.81 -12.28 6.07
C ALA A 186 -25.58 -10.78 6.32
N LYS A 187 -25.87 -9.92 5.33
CA LYS A 187 -25.75 -8.46 5.49
C LYS A 187 -26.84 -7.87 6.39
N ALA A 188 -28.06 -8.38 6.30
CA ALA A 188 -29.23 -7.89 7.05
C ALA A 188 -29.14 -8.22 8.55
N ASN A 189 -28.53 -9.34 8.91
CA ASN A 189 -28.36 -9.76 10.30
C ASN A 189 -27.24 -9.01 11.04
N MET A 190 -26.40 -8.25 10.34
CA MET A 190 -25.36 -7.44 10.96
C MET A 190 -25.96 -6.25 11.71
N ARG A 191 -25.29 -5.81 12.78
CA ARG A 191 -25.71 -4.59 13.49
C ARG A 191 -25.81 -3.38 12.52
N PRO A 192 -26.92 -2.63 12.53
CA PRO A 192 -27.08 -1.43 11.72
C PRO A 192 -26.02 -0.37 12.02
N ALA A 193 -25.79 0.52 11.05
CA ALA A 193 -24.92 1.67 11.25
C ALA A 193 -25.47 2.58 12.38
N PRO A 194 -24.61 3.32 13.12
CA PRO A 194 -25.07 4.28 14.12
C PRO A 194 -26.05 5.30 13.52
N ALA A 195 -26.94 5.85 14.35
CA ALA A 195 -27.92 6.85 13.94
C ALA A 195 -27.27 8.00 13.15
N GLY A 196 -27.88 8.38 12.03
CA GLY A 196 -27.36 9.39 11.10
C GLY A 196 -26.40 8.88 10.03
N ASN A 197 -26.03 7.59 10.04
CA ASN A 197 -25.30 6.96 8.94
C ASN A 197 -26.23 6.19 7.99
N ILE A 198 -25.84 6.13 6.72
CA ILE A 198 -26.53 5.34 5.70
C ILE A 198 -25.97 3.91 5.76
N PRO A 199 -26.75 2.91 6.21
CA PRO A 199 -26.29 1.54 6.24
C PRO A 199 -26.17 0.98 4.82
N ILE A 200 -25.28 0.00 4.65
CA ILE A 200 -25.28 -0.83 3.44
C ILE A 200 -26.31 -1.94 3.63
N ALA A 201 -27.32 -1.95 2.77
CA ALA A 201 -28.36 -2.97 2.67
C ALA A 201 -28.45 -3.45 1.23
N ILE A 202 -28.89 -4.70 1.05
CA ILE A 202 -29.08 -5.34 -0.26
C ILE A 202 -30.56 -5.69 -0.34
N ASN A 203 -31.27 -5.11 -1.30
CA ASN A 203 -32.72 -5.29 -1.46
C ASN A 203 -32.99 -5.85 -2.86
N ILE A 204 -33.80 -6.90 -2.92
CA ILE A 204 -34.36 -7.39 -4.18
C ILE A 204 -35.58 -6.52 -4.44
N ALA A 205 -35.45 -5.56 -5.35
CA ALA A 205 -36.54 -4.66 -5.73
C ALA A 205 -37.52 -5.36 -6.68
N ASP A 206 -36.99 -6.20 -7.57
CA ASP A 206 -37.73 -7.07 -8.48
C ASP A 206 -36.85 -8.27 -8.91
N GLU A 207 -37.39 -9.21 -9.68
CA GLU A 207 -36.68 -10.40 -10.20
C GLU A 207 -35.38 -10.03 -10.93
N ASP A 208 -35.41 -8.94 -11.71
CA ASP A 208 -34.28 -8.43 -12.48
C ASP A 208 -33.70 -7.12 -11.93
N TRP A 209 -33.98 -6.76 -10.67
CA TRP A 209 -33.50 -5.51 -10.08
C TRP A 209 -33.08 -5.66 -8.62
N ILE A 210 -31.79 -5.42 -8.36
CA ILE A 210 -31.23 -5.34 -7.01
C ILE A 210 -30.80 -3.91 -6.71
N GLN A 211 -31.24 -3.41 -5.56
CA GLN A 211 -30.79 -2.13 -5.01
C GLN A 211 -29.79 -2.38 -3.87
N VAL A 212 -28.69 -1.63 -3.88
CA VAL A 212 -27.70 -1.66 -2.79
C VAL A 212 -27.56 -0.26 -2.22
N SER A 213 -27.93 -0.05 -0.96
CA SER A 213 -27.76 1.25 -0.33
C SER A 213 -26.31 1.49 0.09
N GLY A 214 -25.85 2.73 0.03
CA GLY A 214 -24.57 3.09 0.65
C GLY A 214 -24.05 4.44 0.25
N ARG A 215 -23.56 5.20 1.24
CA ARG A 215 -22.99 6.53 1.03
C ARG A 215 -21.71 6.48 0.19
N LEU A 216 -21.64 7.25 -0.88
CA LEU A 216 -20.42 7.46 -1.68
C LEU A 216 -19.85 8.88 -1.53
N PHE A 217 -20.69 9.84 -1.12
CA PHE A 217 -20.29 11.23 -0.94
C PHE A 217 -19.48 11.45 0.34
N LYS A 218 -18.30 12.07 0.19
CA LYS A 218 -17.45 12.55 1.28
C LYS A 218 -16.64 13.74 0.78
N SER A 219 -16.37 14.71 1.65
CA SER A 219 -15.47 15.86 1.36
C SER A 219 -15.73 16.56 0.02
N GLY A 220 -17.00 16.77 -0.36
CA GLY A 220 -17.36 17.49 -1.59
C GLY A 220 -17.42 16.66 -2.87
N GLY A 221 -17.23 15.33 -2.82
CA GLY A 221 -17.32 14.49 -4.02
C GLY A 221 -17.45 12.99 -3.77
N LEU A 222 -17.28 12.20 -4.83
CA LEU A 222 -17.26 10.73 -4.78
C LEU A 222 -15.91 10.23 -4.23
N SER A 223 -15.80 10.21 -2.90
CA SER A 223 -14.53 9.94 -2.20
C SER A 223 -14.67 9.14 -0.89
N HIS A 224 -15.80 8.46 -0.66
CA HIS A 224 -15.96 7.60 0.51
C HIS A 224 -15.28 6.22 0.32
N ASP A 225 -13.94 6.18 0.37
CA ASP A 225 -13.12 4.99 0.02
C ASP A 225 -13.59 3.64 0.58
N PRO A 226 -13.92 3.49 1.88
CA PRO A 226 -14.41 2.21 2.40
C PRO A 226 -15.70 1.74 1.72
N ASN A 227 -16.60 2.67 1.37
CA ASN A 227 -17.88 2.32 0.73
C ASN A 227 -17.71 2.12 -0.77
N ILE A 228 -16.80 2.86 -1.41
CA ILE A 228 -16.41 2.59 -2.80
C ILE A 228 -15.97 1.12 -2.92
N GLY A 229 -15.07 0.67 -2.04
CA GLY A 229 -14.63 -0.72 -2.06
C GLY A 229 -15.72 -1.72 -1.67
N ALA A 230 -16.53 -1.44 -0.64
CA ALA A 230 -17.65 -2.30 -0.23
C ALA A 230 -18.70 -2.49 -1.33
N LEU A 231 -19.18 -1.39 -1.92
CA LEU A 231 -20.21 -1.43 -2.95
C LEU A 231 -19.69 -2.06 -4.25
N SER A 232 -18.41 -1.84 -4.58
CA SER A 232 -17.76 -2.49 -5.72
C SER A 232 -17.75 -4.00 -5.56
N ILE A 233 -17.29 -4.52 -4.40
CA ILE A 233 -17.18 -5.96 -4.19
C ILE A 233 -18.53 -6.64 -4.00
N ILE A 234 -19.50 -5.99 -3.33
CA ILE A 234 -20.87 -6.52 -3.23
C ILE A 234 -21.46 -6.70 -4.62
N SER A 235 -21.33 -5.68 -5.48
CA SER A 235 -21.83 -5.74 -6.85
C SER A 235 -21.11 -6.80 -7.68
N ALA A 236 -19.79 -6.91 -7.55
CA ALA A 236 -19.01 -7.96 -8.21
C ALA A 236 -19.43 -9.36 -7.76
N VAL A 237 -19.70 -9.56 -6.47
CA VAL A 237 -20.19 -10.84 -5.93
C VAL A 237 -21.61 -11.14 -6.42
N ILE A 238 -22.50 -10.15 -6.49
CA ILE A 238 -23.84 -10.32 -7.08
C ILE A 238 -23.72 -10.82 -8.54
N ARG A 239 -22.83 -10.23 -9.34
CA ARG A 239 -22.52 -10.70 -10.70
C ARG A 239 -21.95 -12.12 -10.70
N LYS A 240 -21.00 -12.42 -9.81
CA LYS A 240 -20.36 -13.75 -9.68
C LYS A 240 -21.37 -14.84 -9.31
N LEU A 241 -22.38 -14.51 -8.52
CA LEU A 241 -23.49 -15.40 -8.14
C LEU A 241 -24.55 -15.57 -9.25
N GLY A 242 -24.33 -15.00 -10.43
CA GLY A 242 -25.12 -15.25 -11.63
C GLY A 242 -26.18 -14.20 -11.96
N PHE A 243 -26.31 -13.13 -11.16
CA PHE A 243 -27.29 -12.09 -11.42
C PHE A 243 -26.92 -11.23 -12.63
N LYS A 244 -27.83 -11.15 -13.61
CA LYS A 244 -27.63 -10.40 -14.87
C LYS A 244 -28.46 -9.12 -14.95
N GLY A 245 -29.44 -8.95 -14.06
CA GLY A 245 -30.33 -7.79 -14.04
C GLY A 245 -29.66 -6.49 -13.59
N LYS A 246 -30.48 -5.46 -13.38
CA LYS A 246 -30.03 -4.13 -12.95
C LYS A 246 -29.51 -4.16 -11.51
N ILE A 247 -28.32 -3.59 -11.31
CA ILE A 247 -27.78 -3.28 -9.98
C ILE A 247 -27.78 -1.76 -9.83
N GLU A 248 -28.50 -1.22 -8.87
CA GLU A 248 -28.59 0.22 -8.63
C GLU A 248 -28.10 0.57 -7.22
N ILE A 249 -27.18 1.52 -7.12
CA ILE A 249 -26.78 2.06 -5.83
C ILE A 249 -27.74 3.19 -5.47
N ILE A 250 -28.34 3.08 -4.28
CA ILE A 250 -29.27 4.07 -3.73
C ILE A 250 -28.65 4.77 -2.52
N MET A 251 -29.20 5.91 -2.12
CA MET A 251 -28.77 6.65 -0.92
C MET A 251 -27.26 7.02 -0.93
N HIS A 252 -26.68 7.27 -2.11
CA HIS A 252 -25.24 7.55 -2.24
C HIS A 252 -24.85 8.98 -1.85
N GLY A 253 -25.81 9.91 -1.82
CA GLY A 253 -25.61 11.31 -1.44
C GLY A 253 -24.83 12.14 -2.47
N LEU A 254 -24.80 11.69 -3.72
CA LEU A 254 -24.09 12.37 -4.82
C LEU A 254 -25.08 13.21 -5.63
N GLU A 255 -24.52 14.14 -6.40
CA GLU A 255 -25.21 14.94 -7.40
C GLU A 255 -24.48 14.71 -8.73
N GLN A 256 -25.09 15.06 -9.86
CA GLN A 256 -24.51 14.81 -11.18
C GLN A 256 -23.09 15.39 -11.34
N ARG A 257 -22.82 16.56 -10.73
CA ARG A 257 -21.49 17.20 -10.74
C ARG A 257 -20.38 16.39 -10.06
N HIS A 258 -20.73 15.45 -9.17
CA HIS A 258 -19.77 14.63 -8.44
C HIS A 258 -19.32 13.38 -9.23
N VAL A 259 -19.97 13.07 -10.36
CA VAL A 259 -19.77 11.85 -11.13
C VAL A 259 -18.87 12.11 -12.34
N GLY A 260 -17.57 11.88 -12.18
CA GLY A 260 -16.56 12.08 -13.24
C GLY A 260 -16.06 10.77 -13.87
N LYS A 261 -15.75 10.81 -15.16
CA LYS A 261 -15.26 9.65 -15.95
C LYS A 261 -13.95 9.02 -15.44
N THR A 262 -13.12 9.80 -14.73
CA THR A 262 -11.82 9.34 -14.21
C THR A 262 -11.92 8.73 -12.82
N ASN A 263 -13.08 8.77 -12.17
CA ASN A 263 -13.24 8.22 -10.83
C ASN A 263 -13.26 6.68 -10.87
N LYS A 264 -12.48 6.04 -9.99
CA LYS A 264 -12.36 4.57 -9.92
C LYS A 264 -13.70 3.85 -9.75
N PHE A 265 -14.62 4.39 -8.97
CA PHE A 265 -15.94 3.77 -8.77
C PHE A 265 -16.77 3.86 -10.05
N VAL A 266 -16.71 4.99 -10.77
CA VAL A 266 -17.41 5.17 -12.05
C VAL A 266 -16.88 4.21 -13.11
N GLN A 267 -15.56 3.99 -13.15
CA GLN A 267 -14.94 2.99 -14.02
C GLN A 267 -15.42 1.57 -13.68
N ILE A 268 -15.40 1.19 -12.40
CA ILE A 268 -15.93 -0.11 -11.93
C ILE A 268 -17.41 -0.25 -12.25
N ALA A 269 -18.20 0.82 -12.08
CA ALA A 269 -19.63 0.81 -12.35
C ALA A 269 -19.93 0.56 -13.83
N ASN A 270 -19.15 1.14 -14.75
CA ASN A 270 -19.27 0.88 -16.18
C ASN A 270 -18.98 -0.59 -16.53
N VAL A 271 -17.98 -1.20 -15.88
CA VAL A 271 -17.61 -2.61 -16.10
C VAL A 271 -18.68 -3.57 -15.56
N LEU A 272 -19.20 -3.30 -14.36
CA LEU A 272 -20.15 -4.19 -13.69
C LEU A 272 -21.62 -3.91 -14.06
N GLY A 273 -21.89 -2.88 -14.87
CA GLY A 273 -23.25 -2.43 -15.18
C GLY A 273 -24.00 -1.99 -13.92
N ILE A 274 -23.36 -1.17 -13.10
CA ILE A 274 -23.95 -0.56 -11.90
C ILE A 274 -24.52 0.81 -12.28
N GLU A 275 -25.71 1.13 -11.77
CA GLU A 275 -26.35 2.44 -11.89
C GLU A 275 -26.32 3.21 -10.56
N LEU A 276 -26.47 4.54 -10.63
CA LEU A 276 -26.66 5.40 -9.46
C LEU A 276 -28.06 6.01 -9.51
N GLU A 277 -28.83 5.85 -8.45
CA GLU A 277 -30.19 6.36 -8.35
C GLU A 277 -30.29 7.85 -8.73
N GLY A 278 -31.12 8.16 -9.72
CA GLY A 278 -31.36 9.53 -10.16
C GLY A 278 -30.18 10.22 -10.85
N LEU A 279 -29.09 9.51 -11.16
CA LEU A 279 -27.91 10.07 -11.83
C LEU A 279 -27.59 9.32 -13.12
N THR A 280 -27.07 10.05 -14.11
CA THR A 280 -26.53 9.44 -15.33
C THR A 280 -25.03 9.21 -15.17
N LEU A 281 -24.60 7.95 -15.23
CA LEU A 281 -23.17 7.66 -15.25
C LEU A 281 -22.56 8.01 -16.62
N PRO A 282 -21.45 8.77 -16.66
CA PRO A 282 -20.73 8.96 -17.91
C PRO A 282 -20.13 7.63 -18.36
N LYS A 283 -20.04 7.44 -19.68
CA LYS A 283 -19.29 6.33 -20.26
C LYS A 283 -17.82 6.49 -19.89
N ALA A 284 -17.32 5.57 -19.07
CA ALA A 284 -15.95 5.54 -18.62
C ALA A 284 -15.30 4.22 -19.05
N THR A 285 -14.07 4.30 -19.55
CA THR A 285 -13.24 3.14 -19.78
C THR A 285 -12.21 3.02 -18.67
N LEU A 286 -11.77 1.78 -18.44
CA LEU A 286 -10.57 1.52 -17.67
C LEU A 286 -9.35 2.14 -18.38
N PRO A 287 -8.31 2.55 -17.64
CA PRO A 287 -6.99 2.80 -18.22
C PRO A 287 -6.56 1.65 -19.14
N GLU A 288 -5.77 1.96 -20.17
CA GLU A 288 -5.26 0.95 -21.10
C GLU A 288 -4.33 -0.03 -20.37
N ASP A 289 -3.34 0.52 -19.65
CA ASP A 289 -2.40 -0.24 -18.85
C ASP A 289 -2.79 -0.22 -17.37
N TYR A 290 -2.71 -1.38 -16.70
CA TYR A 290 -2.97 -1.48 -15.26
C TYR A 290 -1.87 -0.80 -14.42
N TRP A 291 -0.63 -0.91 -14.86
CA TRP A 291 0.57 -0.46 -14.17
C TRP A 291 1.64 0.02 -15.15
N HIS A 292 2.60 0.79 -14.64
CA HIS A 292 3.80 1.18 -15.37
C HIS A 292 5.01 1.20 -14.42
N TYR A 293 6.22 1.08 -14.96
CA TYR A 293 7.42 1.25 -14.15
C TYR A 293 7.51 2.67 -13.59
N GLU A 294 7.75 2.78 -12.29
CA GLU A 294 7.90 4.06 -11.62
C GLU A 294 9.21 4.71 -12.06
N THR A 295 9.12 5.97 -12.50
CA THR A 295 10.24 6.75 -13.05
C THR A 295 10.22 8.20 -12.60
N LYS A 296 9.21 8.63 -11.83
CA LYS A 296 8.94 10.03 -11.47
C LYS A 296 8.74 10.26 -9.98
N GLY A 297 8.21 9.28 -9.26
CA GLY A 297 7.82 9.40 -7.86
C GLY A 297 9.02 9.57 -6.92
N GLU A 298 8.89 10.50 -5.96
CA GLU A 298 9.93 10.75 -4.94
C GLU A 298 10.23 9.55 -4.04
N LYS A 299 9.26 8.64 -3.92
CA LYS A 299 9.41 7.36 -3.21
C LYS A 299 10.62 6.55 -3.66
N LEU A 300 11.07 6.69 -4.92
CA LEU A 300 12.25 5.99 -5.41
C LEU A 300 13.52 6.33 -4.61
N GLY A 301 13.70 7.60 -4.26
CA GLY A 301 14.86 8.05 -3.47
C GLY A 301 14.80 7.57 -2.02
N THR A 302 13.64 7.72 -1.38
CA THR A 302 13.48 7.33 0.04
C THR A 302 13.48 5.81 0.23
N ILE A 303 12.85 5.04 -0.67
CA ILE A 303 12.91 3.56 -0.66
C ILE A 303 14.36 3.09 -0.87
N PHE A 304 15.10 3.69 -1.80
CA PHE A 304 16.51 3.33 -2.03
C PHE A 304 17.34 3.50 -0.75
N ILE A 305 17.29 4.68 -0.11
CA ILE A 305 18.02 4.93 1.13
C ILE A 305 17.62 3.96 2.24
N HIS A 306 16.31 3.73 2.40
CA HIS A 306 15.79 2.78 3.38
C HIS A 306 16.42 1.39 3.16
N LEU A 307 16.33 0.85 1.95
CA LEU A 307 16.83 -0.49 1.65
C LEU A 307 18.35 -0.59 1.76
N VAL A 308 19.09 0.42 1.33
CA VAL A 308 20.56 0.42 1.41
C VAL A 308 21.01 0.44 2.88
N VAL A 309 20.38 1.26 3.72
CA VAL A 309 20.67 1.29 5.16
C VAL A 309 20.39 -0.08 5.79
N GLU A 310 19.17 -0.62 5.66
CA GLU A 310 18.80 -1.89 6.31
C GLU A 310 19.55 -3.13 5.79
N ASN A 311 20.16 -3.05 4.61
CA ASN A 311 20.86 -4.18 4.01
C ASN A 311 22.39 -4.07 4.09
N PHE A 312 22.95 -2.86 4.23
CA PHE A 312 24.40 -2.62 4.20
C PHE A 312 24.96 -1.99 5.47
N THR A 313 24.14 -1.75 6.50
CA THR A 313 24.62 -1.35 7.83
C THR A 313 23.90 -2.11 8.94
N GLU A 314 24.31 -1.86 10.17
CA GLU A 314 23.67 -2.28 11.42
C GLU A 314 22.48 -1.40 11.83
N SER A 315 22.24 -0.31 11.09
CA SER A 315 21.18 0.66 11.34
C SER A 315 19.87 0.26 10.67
N TYR A 316 18.75 0.78 11.16
CA TYR A 316 17.43 0.35 10.72
C TYR A 316 16.38 1.47 10.79
N SER A 317 15.24 1.26 10.12
CA SER A 317 14.12 2.18 10.19
C SER A 317 13.29 1.98 11.45
N ILE A 318 12.90 3.09 12.10
CA ILE A 318 11.98 3.10 13.22
C ILE A 318 10.62 3.72 12.85
N PHE A 319 10.48 4.27 11.65
CA PHE A 319 9.21 4.73 11.10
C PHE A 319 9.31 4.91 9.58
N GLU A 320 8.25 4.58 8.84
CA GLU A 320 8.17 4.77 7.38
C GLU A 320 6.77 5.26 6.95
N ASN A 321 6.74 6.16 5.98
CA ASN A 321 5.54 6.73 5.35
C ASN A 321 5.86 7.20 3.92
N HIS A 322 6.55 6.36 3.14
CA HIS A 322 6.92 6.69 1.77
C HIS A 322 5.70 7.13 0.94
N ALA A 323 5.88 8.13 0.07
CA ALA A 323 4.80 8.65 -0.76
C ALA A 323 4.06 7.53 -1.53
N GLY A 324 2.73 7.45 -1.35
CA GLY A 324 1.88 6.43 -1.97
C GLY A 324 1.89 5.05 -1.33
N CYS A 325 2.72 4.82 -0.30
CA CYS A 325 2.82 3.55 0.44
C CYS A 325 1.93 3.53 1.68
N GLU A 326 1.67 2.34 2.25
CA GLU A 326 1.00 2.20 3.54
C GLU A 326 1.85 2.82 4.66
N LYS A 327 1.29 3.79 5.39
CA LYS A 327 1.94 4.40 6.57
C LYS A 327 2.30 3.35 7.62
N GLY A 328 3.57 3.24 7.99
CA GLY A 328 4.13 2.37 9.02
C GLY A 328 3.70 2.69 10.47
N TYR A 329 4.14 1.87 11.41
CA TYR A 329 4.08 2.20 12.84
C TYR A 329 5.41 2.81 13.27
N PHE A 330 5.38 3.62 14.32
CA PHE A 330 6.60 4.03 15.01
C PHE A 330 7.07 2.89 15.91
N VAL A 331 8.33 2.51 15.83
CA VAL A 331 8.93 1.44 16.62
C VAL A 331 9.73 2.05 17.76
N THR A 332 9.36 1.73 19.00
CA THR A 332 10.06 2.19 20.20
C THR A 332 11.34 1.38 20.47
N LYS A 333 12.20 1.86 21.37
CA LYS A 333 13.46 1.18 21.74
C LYS A 333 13.24 -0.24 22.28
N ASP A 334 12.10 -0.51 22.89
CA ASP A 334 11.67 -1.83 23.39
C ASP A 334 10.89 -2.67 22.35
N GLY A 335 10.79 -2.20 21.11
CA GLY A 335 10.18 -2.93 19.99
C GLY A 335 8.66 -2.86 19.91
N GLN A 336 8.02 -1.93 20.62
CA GLN A 336 6.57 -1.73 20.51
C GLN A 336 6.22 -0.94 19.24
N HIS A 337 5.12 -1.34 18.61
CA HIS A 337 4.56 -0.66 17.44
C HIS A 337 3.48 0.33 17.87
N LEU A 338 3.73 1.63 17.67
CA LEU A 338 2.84 2.73 18.01
C LEU A 338 2.20 3.34 16.76
N ALA A 339 0.88 3.49 16.78
CA ALA A 339 0.18 4.29 15.78
C ALA A 339 0.41 5.78 16.07
N LEU A 340 0.89 6.52 15.06
CA LEU A 340 1.09 7.96 15.21
C LEU A 340 -0.24 8.72 15.32
N GLU A 341 -0.27 9.67 16.25
CA GLU A 341 -1.37 10.60 16.45
C GLU A 341 -1.46 11.57 15.27
N LYS A 342 -2.69 11.94 14.91
CA LYS A 342 -2.92 12.93 13.84
C LYS A 342 -2.85 14.37 14.33
N TYR A 343 -3.16 14.60 15.60
CA TYR A 343 -3.29 15.94 16.18
C TYR A 343 -2.60 15.97 17.54
N ALA A 344 -1.89 17.05 17.83
CA ALA A 344 -1.37 17.34 19.15
C ALA A 344 -2.51 17.65 20.13
N ASP A 345 -3.50 18.42 19.66
CA ASP A 345 -4.79 18.64 20.29
C ASP A 345 -5.91 18.53 19.23
N ARG A 346 -6.75 17.50 19.37
CA ARG A 346 -7.85 17.23 18.44
C ARG A 346 -8.98 18.25 18.53
N ASP A 347 -9.28 18.74 19.73
CA ASP A 347 -10.42 19.61 19.97
C ASP A 347 -10.09 21.03 19.51
N ALA A 348 -8.89 21.52 19.80
CA ALA A 348 -8.38 22.78 19.22
C ALA A 348 -8.32 22.73 17.69
N TYR A 349 -7.86 21.61 17.09
CA TYR A 349 -7.86 21.45 15.62
C TYR A 349 -9.26 21.55 14.99
N LYS A 350 -10.25 20.94 15.65
CA LYS A 350 -11.66 21.00 15.22
C LYS A 350 -12.26 22.38 15.43
N ALA A 351 -11.84 23.11 16.46
CA ALA A 351 -12.25 24.49 16.73
C ALA A 351 -11.66 25.51 15.73
N GLY A 352 -10.65 25.12 14.95
CA GLY A 352 -10.11 25.92 13.85
C GLY A 352 -8.59 26.03 13.81
N ASP A 353 -7.90 25.66 14.89
CA ASP A 353 -6.44 25.78 14.98
C ASP A 353 -5.74 24.68 14.18
N LYS A 354 -5.40 24.97 12.92
CA LYS A 354 -4.75 24.02 12.03
C LYS A 354 -3.31 23.71 12.39
N ASN A 355 -2.69 24.48 13.28
CA ASN A 355 -1.32 24.23 13.74
C ASN A 355 -1.22 23.01 14.66
N GLN A 356 -2.34 22.50 15.15
CA GLN A 356 -2.39 21.29 15.98
C GLN A 356 -2.20 20.00 15.18
N ILE A 357 -2.05 20.06 13.85
CA ILE A 357 -1.72 18.87 13.06
C ILE A 357 -0.28 18.46 13.32
N ILE A 358 -0.06 17.16 13.55
CA ILE A 358 1.31 16.64 13.66
C ILE A 358 1.82 16.35 12.25
N TYR A 359 2.90 17.01 11.86
CA TYR A 359 3.62 16.69 10.63
C TYR A 359 4.39 15.39 10.81
N ILE A 360 4.23 14.49 9.84
CA ILE A 360 4.78 13.14 9.89
C ILE A 360 5.86 13.06 8.80
N PRO A 361 7.10 12.66 9.13
CA PRO A 361 8.17 12.53 8.13
C PRO A 361 7.94 11.31 7.22
N ASP A 362 8.63 11.24 6.10
CA ASP A 362 8.54 10.09 5.20
C ASP A 362 9.31 8.86 5.70
N LEU A 363 10.40 9.07 6.42
CA LEU A 363 11.25 7.99 6.94
C LEU A 363 12.01 8.47 8.18
N VAL A 364 12.17 7.59 9.16
CA VAL A 364 13.04 7.84 10.31
C VAL A 364 13.98 6.66 10.49
N LEU A 365 15.29 6.93 10.45
CA LEU A 365 16.34 5.93 10.60
C LEU A 365 17.08 6.13 11.92
N LEU A 366 17.48 5.03 12.54
CA LEU A 366 18.31 5.03 13.74
C LEU A 366 19.75 4.66 13.39
N ASP A 367 20.69 5.61 13.48
CA ASP A 367 22.13 5.37 13.32
C ASP A 367 22.75 4.98 14.66
N ILE A 368 22.93 3.67 14.85
CA ILE A 368 23.50 3.11 16.08
C ILE A 368 24.95 3.56 16.30
N SER A 369 25.73 3.65 15.23
CA SER A 369 27.16 3.97 15.32
C SER A 369 27.42 5.41 15.74
N GLU A 370 26.59 6.35 15.29
CA GLU A 370 26.74 7.78 15.58
C GLU A 370 25.82 8.26 16.71
N THR A 371 24.94 7.39 17.22
CA THR A 371 23.91 7.76 18.20
C THR A 371 23.05 8.92 17.67
N GLU A 372 22.65 8.83 16.40
CA GLU A 372 21.80 9.81 15.71
C GLU A 372 20.47 9.19 15.29
N VAL A 373 19.39 9.96 15.38
CA VAL A 373 18.10 9.61 14.77
C VAL A 373 17.85 10.58 13.62
N ILE A 374 17.67 10.03 12.42
CA ILE A 374 17.65 10.78 11.18
C ILE A 374 16.21 10.83 10.67
N THR A 375 15.58 12.00 10.79
CA THR A 375 14.26 12.32 10.24
C THR A 375 14.42 12.78 8.79
N ILE A 376 13.72 12.12 7.88
CA ILE A 376 13.86 12.29 6.44
C ILE A 376 12.55 12.75 5.82
N GLU A 377 12.61 13.81 5.03
CA GLU A 377 11.56 14.22 4.10
C GLU A 377 11.96 13.88 2.67
N GLY A 378 11.10 13.18 1.93
CA GLY A 378 11.30 12.81 0.54
C GLY A 378 10.66 13.83 -0.39
N LYS A 379 11.40 14.34 -1.37
CA LYS A 379 10.82 15.19 -2.42
C LYS A 379 11.35 14.87 -3.80
N LYS A 380 10.55 15.18 -4.83
CA LYS A 380 11.12 15.36 -6.18
C LYS A 380 12.12 16.51 -6.17
N TYR A 381 13.16 16.41 -6.99
CA TYR A 381 14.21 17.43 -7.10
C TYR A 381 13.64 18.84 -7.35
N GLU A 382 12.61 18.95 -8.20
CA GLU A 382 11.95 20.23 -8.53
C GLU A 382 11.33 20.93 -7.31
N PHE A 383 10.97 20.18 -6.26
CA PHE A 383 10.36 20.69 -5.02
C PHE A 383 11.33 20.69 -3.83
N LYS A 384 12.64 20.67 -4.09
CA LYS A 384 13.68 20.62 -3.04
C LYS A 384 13.50 21.69 -1.96
N GLN A 385 13.15 22.92 -2.34
CA GLN A 385 13.01 24.01 -1.38
C GLN A 385 11.83 23.77 -0.43
N ASN A 386 10.70 23.27 -0.95
CA ASN A 386 9.56 22.90 -0.12
C ASN A 386 9.94 21.83 0.90
N GLY A 387 10.71 20.81 0.48
CA GLY A 387 11.21 19.79 1.40
C GLY A 387 12.12 20.34 2.50
N ILE A 388 12.99 21.31 2.16
CA ILE A 388 13.85 22.00 3.14
C ILE A 388 13.00 22.78 4.14
N ASP A 389 12.01 23.54 3.65
CA ASP A 389 11.14 24.34 4.50
C ASP A 389 10.30 23.45 5.44
N GLU A 390 9.85 22.29 4.96
CA GLU A 390 9.07 21.31 5.71
C GLU A 390 9.82 20.68 6.88
N LEU A 391 11.16 20.62 6.84
CA LEU A 391 11.97 20.11 7.97
C LEU A 391 11.70 20.86 9.28
N ASN A 392 11.30 22.13 9.22
CA ASN A 392 11.00 22.94 10.40
C ASN A 392 9.69 22.53 11.10
N ASN A 393 8.84 21.72 10.46
CA ASN A 393 7.53 21.38 10.99
C ASN A 393 7.54 20.14 11.92
N TYR A 394 8.67 19.44 12.05
CA TYR A 394 8.75 18.19 12.82
C TYR A 394 8.97 18.37 14.32
N ASP A 395 8.99 19.59 14.87
CA ASP A 395 9.24 19.82 16.30
C ASP A 395 8.28 19.01 17.19
N THR A 396 6.99 18.99 16.84
CA THR A 396 6.00 18.21 17.62
C THR A 396 6.23 16.71 17.51
N PHE A 397 6.67 16.21 16.36
CA PHE A 397 7.00 14.79 16.18
C PHE A 397 8.23 14.42 17.01
N ASP A 398 9.26 15.27 16.98
CA ASP A 398 10.49 15.10 17.75
C ASP A 398 10.21 15.07 19.26
N GLU A 399 9.44 16.02 19.79
CA GLU A 399 9.09 16.07 21.21
C GLU A 399 8.25 14.88 21.66
N ARG A 400 7.26 14.44 20.86
CA ARG A 400 6.33 13.38 21.27
C ARG A 400 6.89 11.97 21.10
N TYR A 401 7.76 11.77 20.12
CA TYR A 401 8.23 10.43 19.75
C TYR A 401 9.73 10.29 19.95
N LEU A 402 10.55 11.10 19.28
CA LEU A 402 11.99 10.89 19.27
C LEU A 402 12.62 11.14 20.64
N LYS A 403 12.32 12.27 21.27
CA LYS A 403 12.85 12.62 22.60
C LYS A 403 12.30 11.75 23.72
N VAL A 404 11.10 11.19 23.55
CA VAL A 404 10.48 10.30 24.54
C VAL A 404 11.09 8.90 24.46
N TYR A 405 11.16 8.32 23.26
CA TYR A 405 11.53 6.91 23.08
C TYR A 405 13.02 6.70 22.77
N TYR A 406 13.72 7.74 22.30
CA TYR A 406 15.14 7.73 21.96
C TYR A 406 15.89 8.98 22.50
N PRO A 407 15.78 9.31 23.81
CA PRO A 407 16.32 10.56 24.40
C PRO A 407 17.84 10.71 24.27
N GLU A 408 18.56 9.61 24.15
CA GLU A 408 20.03 9.58 24.03
C GLU A 408 20.51 9.91 22.60
N PHE A 409 19.61 9.83 21.61
CA PHE A 409 19.95 10.02 20.21
C PHE A 409 19.83 11.50 19.80
N LYS A 410 20.87 12.00 19.15
CA LYS A 410 20.84 13.34 18.56
C LYS A 410 19.95 13.33 17.31
N ILE A 411 18.99 14.24 17.25
CA ILE A 411 18.10 14.35 16.10
C ILE A 411 18.80 15.09 14.96
N VAL A 412 18.75 14.49 13.78
CA VAL A 412 19.22 15.06 12.51
C VAL A 412 18.05 15.07 11.54
N ARG A 413 17.78 16.20 10.91
CA ARG A 413 16.74 16.34 9.88
C ARG A 413 17.40 16.53 8.52
N THR A 414 16.91 15.85 7.48
CA THR A 414 17.50 15.96 6.13
C THR A 414 16.48 15.68 5.03
N VAL A 415 16.75 16.19 3.84
CA VAL A 415 15.95 15.91 2.64
C VAL A 415 16.61 14.82 1.80
N VAL A 416 15.80 13.88 1.32
CA VAL A 416 16.16 12.90 0.29
C VAL A 416 15.42 13.25 -1.01
N LEU A 417 16.17 13.39 -2.09
CA LEU A 417 15.64 13.78 -3.39
C LEU A 417 15.63 12.64 -4.40
N TYR A 418 14.67 12.69 -5.31
CA TYR A 418 14.67 11.91 -6.55
C TYR A 418 14.43 12.79 -7.78
N GLY A 419 15.06 12.45 -8.91
CA GLY A 419 14.87 13.10 -10.21
C GLY A 419 16.06 13.96 -10.63
N SER A 420 15.92 14.76 -11.69
CA SER A 420 17.01 15.56 -12.27
C SER A 420 18.16 14.70 -12.82
N LYS A 421 19.06 15.35 -13.57
CA LYS A 421 20.33 14.75 -14.04
C LYS A 421 21.55 15.29 -13.26
N ASN A 422 21.30 16.10 -12.24
CA ASN A 422 22.37 16.70 -11.45
C ASN A 422 23.19 15.62 -10.74
N GLU A 423 24.48 15.92 -10.60
CA GLU A 423 25.46 15.02 -9.97
C GLU A 423 26.09 15.66 -8.72
N GLN A 424 25.59 16.83 -8.34
CA GLN A 424 26.03 17.61 -7.19
C GLN A 424 24.82 18.30 -6.56
N ILE A 425 24.93 18.57 -5.26
CA ILE A 425 23.91 19.22 -4.45
C ILE A 425 24.60 20.33 -3.65
N ALA A 426 24.09 21.55 -3.72
CA ALA A 426 24.68 22.71 -3.05
C ALA A 426 24.04 22.97 -1.67
N GLU A 427 22.78 22.56 -1.51
CA GLU A 427 21.98 22.73 -0.30
C GLU A 427 22.48 21.77 0.79
N ILE A 428 22.74 22.30 1.99
CA ILE A 428 23.38 21.54 3.06
C ILE A 428 22.38 20.63 3.80
N GLU A 429 21.10 20.95 3.72
CA GLU A 429 19.98 20.22 4.33
C GLU A 429 19.64 18.96 3.53
N VAL A 430 20.03 18.91 2.25
CA VAL A 430 19.81 17.77 1.38
C VAL A 430 20.94 16.76 1.60
N GLY A 431 20.58 15.58 2.13
CA GLY A 431 21.54 14.54 2.45
C GLY A 431 21.85 13.62 1.27
N PHE A 432 20.89 13.44 0.36
CA PHE A 432 21.04 12.51 -0.76
C PHE A 432 20.13 12.87 -1.94
N LEU A 433 20.62 12.62 -3.16
CA LEU A 433 19.87 12.63 -4.40
C LEU A 433 20.11 11.31 -5.15
N LEU A 434 19.01 10.62 -5.47
CA LEU A 434 18.99 9.61 -6.52
C LEU A 434 18.55 10.27 -7.83
N ASN A 435 19.48 10.46 -8.76
CA ASN A 435 19.15 11.12 -10.03
C ASN A 435 18.49 10.16 -11.03
N GLU A 436 17.95 10.69 -12.14
CA GLU A 436 17.21 9.93 -13.17
C GLU A 436 18.07 8.86 -13.86
N ASN A 437 19.39 9.02 -13.85
CA ASN A 437 20.34 8.07 -14.43
C ASN A 437 20.80 7.01 -13.40
N GLY A 438 20.23 7.01 -12.18
CA GLY A 438 20.61 6.08 -11.12
C GLY A 438 21.88 6.49 -10.36
N LYS A 439 22.41 7.70 -10.55
CA LYS A 439 23.59 8.16 -9.82
C LYS A 439 23.25 8.41 -8.36
N LEU A 440 24.14 7.95 -7.48
CA LEU A 440 24.04 8.08 -6.04
C LEU A 440 24.83 9.33 -5.61
N VAL A 441 24.12 10.45 -5.35
CA VAL A 441 24.76 11.73 -5.06
C VAL A 441 24.58 12.07 -3.58
N LEU A 442 25.68 12.11 -2.84
CA LEU A 442 25.70 12.53 -1.44
C LEU A 442 25.75 14.05 -1.33
N GLY A 443 24.94 14.63 -0.46
CA GLY A 443 25.00 16.05 -0.14
C GLY A 443 26.23 16.45 0.68
N ILE A 444 26.50 17.76 0.76
CA ILE A 444 27.68 18.32 1.44
C ILE A 444 27.75 17.88 2.91
N LYS A 445 26.61 17.97 3.61
CA LYS A 445 26.46 17.52 5.01
C LYS A 445 25.59 16.25 5.10
N ALA A 446 25.69 15.37 4.11
CA ALA A 446 24.99 14.08 4.16
C ALA A 446 25.25 13.36 5.50
N PRO A 447 24.20 12.82 6.16
CA PRO A 447 24.35 12.01 7.36
C PRO A 447 25.42 10.94 7.16
N LYS A 448 26.25 10.71 8.18
CA LYS A 448 27.32 9.71 8.11
C LYS A 448 26.77 8.33 7.78
N LEU A 449 25.58 8.00 8.28
CA LEU A 449 24.86 6.77 7.92
C LEU A 449 24.76 6.57 6.41
N PHE A 450 24.36 7.61 5.65
CA PHE A 450 24.20 7.50 4.20
C PHE A 450 25.55 7.24 3.52
N LYS A 451 26.60 7.92 3.98
CA LYS A 451 27.97 7.73 3.48
C LYS A 451 28.44 6.29 3.71
N ARG A 452 28.26 5.75 4.92
CA ARG A 452 28.61 4.35 5.25
C ARG A 452 27.82 3.37 4.38
N ALA A 453 26.49 3.52 4.34
CA ALA A 453 25.61 2.58 3.65
C ALA A 453 25.90 2.53 2.13
N ILE A 454 26.12 3.70 1.50
CA ILE A 454 26.48 3.78 0.08
C ILE A 454 27.90 3.26 -0.17
N SER A 455 28.88 3.57 0.69
CA SER A 455 30.24 2.99 0.56
C SER A 455 30.19 1.46 0.60
N ASN A 456 29.52 0.89 1.59
CA ASN A 456 29.38 -0.56 1.74
C ASN A 456 28.68 -1.20 0.54
N LEU A 457 27.66 -0.54 -0.03
CA LEU A 457 27.03 -0.99 -1.27
C LEU A 457 28.00 -0.98 -2.46
N LEU A 458 28.77 0.10 -2.64
CA LEU A 458 29.72 0.22 -3.73
C LEU A 458 30.85 -0.82 -3.61
N ASP A 459 31.32 -1.05 -2.38
CA ASP A 459 32.35 -2.03 -2.04
C ASP A 459 31.87 -3.47 -2.26
N TYR A 460 30.59 -3.76 -1.99
CA TYR A 460 30.01 -5.07 -2.32
C TYR A 460 30.08 -5.40 -3.82
N TRP A 461 29.96 -4.39 -4.67
CA TRP A 461 30.02 -4.53 -6.13
C TRP A 461 31.42 -4.31 -6.71
N ASN A 462 32.45 -4.10 -5.88
CA ASN A 462 33.84 -3.86 -6.30
C ASN A 462 34.64 -5.14 -6.50
#